data_AF-A0A7V9LNF0-F1
#
_entry.id   AF-A0A7V9LNF0-F1
#
_cell.length_a   1.000
_cell.length_b   1.000
_cell.length_c   1.000
_cell.angle_alpha   90.00
_cell.angle_beta   90.00
_cell.angle_gamma   90.00
#
_symmetry.space_group_name_H-M   'P 1'
#
loop_
_entity.id
_entity.type
_entity.pdbx_description
1 polymer ?
#
loop_
_entity_poly.entity_id
_entity_poly.type
_entity_poly.pdbx_seq_one_letter_code
_entity_poly.pdbx_strand_id
1 'polypeptide(L)'
;PSPWDPLDLPWDEMPDTPGVPRDRDARPSLDAVLALRRDRMSTVRQVLGGLTDESLAGHTAPVEGPGWPESRSYPVWECLACILNEEWEHRLYVERDLDALEGRTV
;
A
#
# COMPACT_ATOMS: atom_id res chain seq x y z
N PRO A 1 -2.69 16.88 6.67
CA PRO A 1 -1.60 15.88 6.58
C PRO A 1 -1.60 15.31 5.16
N SER A 2 -0.44 15.03 4.56
CA SER A 2 -0.38 14.35 3.25
C SER A 2 -0.73 12.86 3.46
N PRO A 3 -1.54 12.24 2.58
CA PRO A 3 -1.76 10.79 2.64
C PRO A 3 -0.54 9.98 2.18
N TRP A 4 0.44 10.64 1.53
CA TRP A 4 1.63 10.02 0.95
C TRP A 4 2.88 10.30 1.77
N ASP A 5 3.75 9.30 1.91
CA ASP A 5 5.14 9.43 2.33
C ASP A 5 6.01 9.89 1.14
N PRO A 6 7.04 10.75 1.32
CA PRO A 6 7.92 11.15 0.23
C PRO A 6 8.60 10.00 -0.54
N LEU A 7 8.72 8.82 0.06
CA LEU A 7 9.28 7.61 -0.57
C LEU A 7 8.23 6.76 -1.31
N ASP A 8 6.95 7.12 -1.25
CA ASP A 8 5.92 6.39 -1.97
C ASP A 8 6.15 6.49 -3.48
N LEU A 9 5.87 5.39 -4.19
CA LEU A 9 5.88 5.33 -5.64
C LEU A 9 4.52 4.82 -6.13
N PRO A 10 3.91 5.47 -7.13
CA PRO A 10 2.71 4.95 -7.77
C PRO A 10 3.05 3.78 -8.69
N TRP A 11 2.02 3.08 -9.16
CA TRP A 11 2.19 2.13 -10.26
C TRP A 11 2.70 2.86 -11.51
N ASP A 12 3.41 2.13 -12.38
CA ASP A 12 4.19 2.76 -13.43
C ASP A 12 3.34 3.50 -14.48
N GLU A 13 2.12 3.03 -14.75
CA GLU A 13 1.20 3.67 -15.69
C GLU A 13 0.43 4.87 -15.12
N MET A 14 0.58 5.21 -13.82
CA MET A 14 -0.12 6.38 -13.27
C MET A 14 0.36 7.66 -13.97
N PRO A 15 -0.54 8.55 -14.42
CA PRO A 15 -0.14 9.86 -14.93
C PRO A 15 0.46 10.73 -13.80
N ASP A 16 1.32 11.68 -14.18
CA ASP A 16 1.86 12.64 -13.21
C ASP A 16 0.72 13.43 -12.57
N THR A 17 0.58 13.25 -11.26
CA THR A 17 -0.54 13.78 -10.47
C THR A 17 -0.01 14.72 -9.41
N PRO A 18 -0.43 16.00 -9.38
CA PRO A 18 0.04 16.96 -8.39
C PRO A 18 -0.14 16.46 -6.96
N GLY A 19 0.95 16.48 -6.19
CA GLY A 19 0.96 16.05 -4.79
C GLY A 19 1.20 14.56 -4.56
N VAL A 20 1.28 13.74 -5.61
CA VAL A 20 1.68 12.32 -5.47
C VAL A 20 3.21 12.20 -5.65
N PRO A 21 3.94 11.66 -4.65
CA PRO A 21 5.38 11.43 -4.75
C PRO A 21 5.74 10.46 -5.88
N ARG A 22 6.90 10.67 -6.51
CA ARG A 22 7.39 9.84 -7.64
C ARG A 22 8.91 9.90 -7.84
N ASP A 23 9.67 10.09 -6.77
CA ASP A 23 11.13 10.15 -6.90
C ASP A 23 11.73 8.75 -7.12
N ARG A 24 11.91 8.36 -8.39
CA ARG A 24 12.55 7.09 -8.79
C ARG A 24 14.06 7.07 -8.52
N ASP A 25 14.66 8.23 -8.27
CA ASP A 25 16.07 8.36 -7.92
C ASP A 25 16.31 8.25 -6.41
N ALA A 26 15.24 8.16 -5.61
CA ALA A 26 15.33 7.91 -4.17
C ALA A 26 16.15 6.64 -3.87
N ARG A 27 17.03 6.73 -2.87
CA ARG A 27 17.87 5.62 -2.37
C ARG A 27 17.74 5.50 -0.85
N PRO A 28 16.55 5.13 -0.33
CA PRO A 28 16.37 4.99 1.11
C PRO A 28 17.22 3.83 1.65
N SER A 29 17.59 3.91 2.93
CA SER A 29 18.19 2.77 3.62
C SER A 29 17.17 1.65 3.82
N LEU A 30 17.65 0.41 3.93
CA LEU A 30 16.79 -0.74 4.25
C LEU A 30 16.00 -0.50 5.55
N ASP A 31 16.63 0.06 6.57
CA ASP A 31 15.98 0.36 7.85
C ASP A 31 14.82 1.35 7.71
N ALA A 32 14.95 2.36 6.86
CA ALA A 32 13.88 3.32 6.59
C ALA A 32 12.69 2.64 5.92
N VAL A 33 12.93 1.82 4.90
CA VAL A 33 11.87 1.07 4.19
C VAL A 33 11.18 0.08 5.14
N LEU A 34 11.95 -0.64 5.96
CA LEU A 34 11.38 -1.58 6.93
C LEU A 34 10.58 -0.88 8.02
N ALA A 35 10.97 0.32 8.45
CA ALA A 35 10.20 1.10 9.39
C ALA A 35 8.84 1.53 8.80
N LEU A 36 8.84 2.06 7.58
CA LEU A 36 7.61 2.43 6.87
C LEU A 36 6.69 1.22 6.67
N ARG A 37 7.25 0.10 6.21
CA ARG A 37 6.46 -1.14 6.02
C ARG A 37 5.86 -1.62 7.34
N ARG A 38 6.61 -1.60 8.44
CA ARG A 38 6.08 -1.98 9.77
C ARG A 38 4.93 -1.09 10.20
N ASP A 39 5.06 0.23 10.00
CA ASP A 39 4.04 1.21 10.34
C ASP A 39 2.74 0.93 9.56
N ARG A 40 2.79 0.84 8.23
CA ARG A 40 1.62 0.55 7.37
C ARG A 40 0.96 -0.78 7.73
N MET A 41 1.76 -1.83 7.94
CA MET A 41 1.25 -3.12 8.36
C MET A 41 0.61 -3.07 9.76
N SER A 42 1.09 -2.21 10.66
CA SER A 42 0.48 -2.02 11.97
C SER A 42 -0.91 -1.39 11.85
N THR A 43 -1.08 -0.41 10.96
CA THR A 43 -2.38 0.21 10.69
C THR A 43 -3.40 -0.83 10.20
N VAL A 44 -3.03 -1.66 9.22
CA VAL A 44 -3.93 -2.71 8.71
C VAL A 44 -4.28 -3.71 9.80
N ARG A 45 -3.31 -4.16 10.61
CA ARG A 45 -3.57 -5.08 11.73
C ARG A 45 -4.51 -4.47 12.77
N GLN A 46 -4.39 -3.18 13.06
CA GLN A 46 -5.29 -2.50 13.98
C GLN A 46 -6.73 -2.48 13.45
N VAL A 47 -6.92 -2.22 12.16
CA VAL A 47 -8.25 -2.27 11.51
C VAL A 47 -8.82 -3.68 11.59
N LEU A 48 -8.05 -4.70 11.21
CA LEU A 48 -8.50 -6.09 11.24
C LEU A 48 -8.81 -6.56 12.67
N GLY A 49 -8.03 -6.13 13.67
CA GLY A 49 -8.24 -6.48 15.07
C GLY A 49 -9.50 -5.87 15.70
N GLY A 50 -10.03 -4.79 15.12
CA GLY A 50 -11.27 -4.14 15.56
C GLY A 50 -12.48 -4.39 14.66
N LEU A 51 -12.32 -5.23 13.62
CA LEU A 51 -13.34 -5.44 12.60
C LEU A 51 -14.55 -6.20 13.16
N THR A 52 -15.75 -5.68 12.93
CA THR A 52 -17.03 -6.35 13.19
C THR A 52 -17.74 -6.67 11.89
N ASP A 53 -18.68 -7.62 11.91
CA ASP A 53 -19.52 -7.95 10.76
C ASP A 53 -20.25 -6.71 10.20
N GLU A 54 -20.77 -5.85 11.08
CA GLU A 54 -21.42 -4.60 10.70
C GLU A 54 -20.45 -3.65 9.98
N SER A 55 -19.24 -3.45 10.53
CA SER A 55 -18.24 -2.57 9.92
C SER A 55 -17.73 -3.12 8.58
N LEU A 56 -17.61 -4.45 8.44
CA LEU A 56 -17.19 -5.11 7.20
C LEU A 56 -18.25 -5.00 6.10
N ALA A 57 -19.53 -5.11 6.47
CA ALA A 57 -20.66 -4.89 5.55
C ALA A 57 -20.91 -3.40 5.25
N GLY A 58 -20.21 -2.51 5.94
CA GLY A 58 -20.31 -1.06 5.80
C GLY A 58 -19.59 -0.49 4.58
N HIS A 59 -19.55 0.84 4.52
CA HIS A 59 -18.88 1.60 3.48
C HIS A 59 -17.91 2.63 4.07
N THR A 60 -16.87 2.97 3.32
CA THR A 60 -15.92 4.01 3.68
C THR A 60 -16.57 5.40 3.61
N ALA A 61 -16.10 6.30 4.46
CA ALA A 61 -16.36 7.73 4.30
C ALA A 61 -15.43 8.29 3.21
N PRO A 62 -15.95 9.00 2.19
CA PRO A 62 -15.11 9.69 1.22
C PRO A 62 -14.19 10.68 1.91
N VAL A 63 -12.95 10.79 1.42
CA VAL A 63 -11.98 11.76 1.93
C VAL A 63 -12.15 13.09 1.19
N GLU A 64 -12.05 14.23 1.86
CA GLU A 64 -12.11 15.51 1.16
C GLU A 64 -10.84 15.76 0.34
N GLY A 65 -11.02 16.10 -0.94
CA GLY A 65 -9.92 16.47 -1.85
C GLY A 65 -9.65 15.47 -2.98
N PRO A 66 -8.69 15.79 -3.87
CA PRO A 66 -8.29 14.88 -4.93
C PRO A 66 -7.61 13.64 -4.35
N GLY A 67 -7.89 12.48 -4.93
CA GLY A 67 -7.32 11.20 -4.53
C GLY A 67 -7.41 10.20 -5.67
N TRP A 68 -6.58 9.16 -5.59
CA TRP A 68 -6.70 8.00 -6.45
C TRP A 68 -6.88 6.73 -5.58
N PRO A 69 -7.88 5.88 -5.88
CA PRO A 69 -8.95 6.10 -6.84
C PRO A 69 -9.85 7.28 -6.43
N GLU A 70 -10.80 7.68 -7.28
CA GLU A 70 -11.69 8.82 -7.03
C GLU A 70 -12.26 8.79 -5.61
N SER A 71 -12.28 9.95 -4.94
CA SER A 71 -12.77 10.03 -3.56
C SER A 71 -14.29 9.93 -3.50
N ARG A 72 -14.76 8.68 -3.45
CA ARG A 72 -16.15 8.29 -3.24
C ARG A 72 -16.24 7.23 -2.16
N SER A 73 -17.45 6.84 -1.82
CA SER A 73 -17.69 5.76 -0.87
C SER A 73 -17.45 4.40 -1.53
N TYR A 74 -16.77 3.51 -0.83
CA TYR A 74 -16.45 2.16 -1.28
C TYR A 74 -16.91 1.13 -0.24
N PRO A 75 -17.35 -0.07 -0.65
CA PRO A 75 -17.59 -1.16 0.30
C PRO A 75 -16.31 -1.52 1.06
N VAL A 76 -16.38 -1.62 2.39
CA VAL A 76 -15.20 -1.87 3.23
C VAL A 76 -14.55 -3.21 2.87
N TRP A 77 -15.36 -4.24 2.61
CA TRP A 77 -14.86 -5.55 2.22
C TRP A 77 -14.06 -5.53 0.90
N GLU A 78 -14.44 -4.70 -0.07
CA GLU A 78 -13.71 -4.56 -1.35
C GLU A 78 -12.34 -3.93 -1.11
N CYS A 79 -12.28 -2.88 -0.29
CA CYS A 79 -11.01 -2.24 0.07
C CYS A 79 -10.06 -3.24 0.76
N LEU A 80 -10.57 -4.02 1.72
CA LEU A 80 -9.77 -5.02 2.41
C LEU A 80 -9.33 -6.15 1.47
N ALA A 81 -10.20 -6.63 0.59
CA ALA A 81 -9.86 -7.64 -0.40
C ALA A 81 -8.75 -7.15 -1.34
N CYS A 82 -8.82 -5.90 -1.79
CA CYS A 82 -7.79 -5.27 -2.62
C CYS A 82 -6.43 -5.28 -1.91
N ILE A 83 -6.37 -4.72 -0.69
CA ILE A 83 -5.14 -4.63 0.11
C ILE A 83 -4.52 -6.01 0.36
N LEU A 84 -5.34 -6.99 0.76
CA LEU A 84 -4.86 -8.34 1.05
C LEU A 84 -4.37 -9.08 -0.19
N ASN A 85 -5.05 -8.89 -1.33
CA ASN A 85 -4.63 -9.47 -2.60
C ASN A 85 -3.32 -8.85 -3.09
N GLU A 86 -3.19 -7.52 -3.06
CA GLU A 86 -1.97 -6.83 -3.45
C GLU A 86 -0.78 -7.22 -2.58
N GLU A 87 -0.96 -7.29 -1.25
CA GLU A 87 0.11 -7.73 -0.34
C GLU A 87 0.54 -9.18 -0.63
N TRP A 88 -0.40 -10.06 -0.97
CA TRP A 88 -0.10 -11.43 -1.36
C TRP A 88 0.74 -11.49 -2.65
N GLU A 89 0.30 -10.81 -3.71
CA GLU A 89 1.02 -10.78 -4.99
C GLU A 89 2.40 -10.13 -4.84
N HIS A 90 2.51 -9.04 -4.08
CA HIS A 90 3.80 -8.41 -3.78
C HIS A 90 4.74 -9.37 -3.05
N ARG A 91 4.24 -10.15 -2.09
CA ARG A 91 5.05 -11.19 -1.44
C ARG A 91 5.58 -12.20 -2.45
N LEU A 92 4.73 -12.67 -3.37
CA LEU A 92 5.14 -13.64 -4.40
C LEU A 92 6.22 -13.07 -5.32
N TYR A 93 6.12 -11.80 -5.74
CA TYR A 93 7.16 -11.16 -6.55
C TYR A 93 8.47 -11.01 -5.79
N VAL A 94 8.42 -10.64 -4.50
CA VAL A 94 9.61 -10.55 -3.65
C VAL A 94 10.27 -11.91 -3.49
N GLU A 95 9.51 -12.96 -3.19
CA GLU A 95 10.04 -14.32 -3.05
C GLU A 95 10.69 -14.81 -4.35
N ARG A 96 10.02 -14.63 -5.50
CA ARG A 96 10.58 -14.94 -6.82
C ARG A 96 11.92 -14.24 -7.07
N ASP A 97 12.00 -12.95 -6.77
CA ASP A 97 13.19 -12.15 -7.06
C ASP A 97 14.34 -12.45 -6.10
N LEU A 98 14.03 -12.77 -4.84
CA LEU A 98 15.00 -13.27 -3.86
C LEU A 98 15.55 -14.63 -4.27
N ASP A 99 14.71 -15.59 -4.66
CA ASP A 99 15.15 -16.89 -5.17
C ASP A 99 16.13 -16.74 -6.35
N ALA A 100 15.82 -15.80 -7.26
CA ALA A 100 16.70 -15.49 -8.38
C ALA A 100 18.04 -14.84 -7.97
N LEU A 101 18.06 -14.04 -6.90
CA LEU A 101 19.29 -13.45 -6.36
C LEU A 101 20.16 -14.50 -5.66
N GLU A 102 19.55 -15.38 -4.87
CA GLU A 102 20.24 -16.47 -4.17
C GLU A 102 20.85 -17.45 -5.18
N GLY A 103 20.10 -17.81 -6.23
CA GLY A 103 20.59 -18.67 -7.31
C GLY A 103 21.71 -18.08 -8.17
N ARG A 104 21.88 -16.75 -8.19
CA ARG A 104 23.00 -16.06 -8.88
C ARG A 104 24.28 -16.02 -8.06
N THR A 105 24.23 -16.36 -6.77
CA THR A 105 25.38 -16.28 -5.85
C THR A 105 26.23 -17.56 -5.87
N VAL A 106 26.12 -18.36 -6.94
CA VAL A 106 26.90 -19.60 -7.18
C VAL A 106 28.02 -19.35 -8.17
#